data_AF-A0A810NUY1-F1
#
_entry.id   AF-A0A810NUY1-F1
#
_cell.length_a   1.000
_cell.length_b   1.000
_cell.length_c   1.000
_cell.angle_alpha   90.00
_cell.angle_beta   90.00
_cell.angle_gamma   90.00
#
_symmetry.space_group_name_H-M   'P 1'
#
loop_
_entity.id
_entity.type
_entity.pdbx_description
1 polymer ?
#
loop_
_entity_poly.entity_id
_entity_poly.type
_entity_poly.pdbx_seq_one_letter_code
_entity_poly.pdbx_strand_id
1 'polypeptide(L)'
;MTGDKAYSSRANRALLRSRDITTVIPEPNDQIANRKRRGRAGGRPPNFDRAAYRKRNQVERGFNRRKHWRGLATRFDKLASH
;
A
#
# COMPACT_ATOMS: atom_id res chain seq x y z
N MET A 1 4.17 -2.17 -8.11
CA MET A 1 4.15 -1.34 -6.89
C MET A 1 3.29 -2.00 -5.80
N THR A 2 3.85 -2.18 -4.61
CA THR A 2 3.17 -2.74 -3.42
C THR A 2 2.79 -1.58 -2.52
N GLY A 3 1.49 -1.41 -2.24
CA GLY A 3 0.95 -0.28 -1.49
C GLY A 3 -0.03 -0.74 -0.43
N ASP A 4 -0.34 0.16 0.51
CA ASP A 4 -1.31 -0.12 1.56
C ASP A 4 -2.74 -0.27 1.00
N LYS A 5 -3.56 -1.03 1.72
CA LYS A 5 -4.97 -1.30 1.42
C LYS A 5 -5.80 -0.02 1.32
N ALA A 6 -5.42 1.07 2.00
CA ALA A 6 -6.04 2.39 1.86
C ALA A 6 -5.93 2.96 0.44
N TYR A 7 -4.94 2.55 -0.35
CA TYR A 7 -4.75 2.99 -1.73
C TYR A 7 -5.44 2.09 -2.76
N SER A 8 -6.36 1.21 -2.33
CA SER A 8 -7.11 0.31 -3.20
C SER A 8 -8.26 0.98 -3.99
N SER A 9 -8.46 2.29 -3.84
CA SER A 9 -9.54 3.03 -4.49
C SER A 9 -9.51 2.92 -6.02
N ARG A 10 -10.69 3.05 -6.64
CA ARG A 10 -10.86 2.90 -8.09
C ARG A 10 -10.04 3.94 -8.87
N ALA A 11 -9.96 5.17 -8.37
CA ALA A 11 -9.16 6.25 -8.95
C ALA A 11 -7.65 5.94 -8.92
N ASN A 12 -7.13 5.44 -7.78
CA ASN A 12 -5.74 5.02 -7.68
C ASN A 12 -5.43 3.86 -8.62
N ARG A 13 -6.34 2.89 -8.76
CA ARG A 13 -6.19 1.78 -9.72
C ARG A 13 -6.19 2.27 -11.17
N ALA A 14 -7.03 3.24 -11.51
CA ALA A 14 -7.06 3.82 -12.86
C ALA A 14 -5.76 4.56 -13.18
N LEU A 15 -5.26 5.38 -12.26
CA LEU A 15 -3.99 6.10 -12.39
C LEU A 15 -2.79 5.14 -12.52
N LEU A 16 -2.78 4.05 -11.76
CA LEU A 16 -1.69 3.08 -11.81
C LEU A 16 -1.73 2.28 -13.12
N ARG A 17 -2.93 1.96 -13.64
CA ARG A 17 -3.10 1.34 -14.96
C ARG A 17 -2.70 2.26 -16.11
N SER A 18 -3.05 3.54 -16.05
CA SER A 18 -2.65 4.49 -17.11
C SER A 18 -1.15 4.71 -17.18
N ARG A 19 -0.42 4.40 -16.09
CA ARG A 19 1.05 4.44 -16.02
C ARG A 19 1.71 3.09 -16.25
N ASP A 20 0.94 2.07 -16.64
CA ASP A 20 1.40 0.69 -16.84
C ASP A 20 2.10 0.05 -15.62
N ILE A 21 1.75 0.53 -14.42
CA ILE A 21 2.32 0.06 -13.16
C ILE A 21 1.53 -1.16 -12.69
N THR A 22 2.15 -2.33 -12.72
CA THR A 22 1.55 -3.55 -12.13
C THR A 22 1.36 -3.39 -10.62
N THR A 23 0.10 -3.35 -10.18
CA THR A 23 -0.27 -3.12 -8.77
C THR A 23 -0.53 -4.42 -8.01
N VAL A 24 0.28 -4.71 -6.99
CA VAL A 24 0.07 -5.84 -6.06
C VAL A 24 -0.59 -5.35 -4.76
N ILE A 25 -1.49 -4.37 -4.88
CA ILE A 25 -2.27 -3.88 -3.73
C ILE A 25 -3.38 -4.89 -3.45
N PRO A 26 -3.54 -5.38 -2.21
CA PRO A 26 -4.64 -6.27 -1.83
C PRO A 26 -5.96 -5.52 -1.95
N GLU A 27 -7.01 -6.17 -2.45
CA GLU A 27 -8.36 -5.63 -2.24
C GLU A 27 -8.79 -5.85 -0.78
N PRO A 28 -9.45 -4.87 -0.17
CA PRO A 28 -10.25 -5.09 1.02
C PRO A 28 -11.24 -6.25 0.86
N ASN A 29 -11.41 -7.07 1.90
CA ASN A 29 -12.41 -8.15 1.92
C ASN A 29 -13.80 -7.65 1.53
N ASP A 30 -14.19 -6.46 2.01
CA ASP A 30 -15.49 -5.86 1.69
C ASP A 30 -15.61 -5.51 0.22
N GLN A 31 -14.53 -5.05 -0.42
CA GLN A 31 -14.50 -4.77 -1.86
C GLN A 31 -14.57 -6.06 -2.69
N ILE A 32 -13.92 -7.14 -2.23
CA ILE A 32 -14.03 -8.47 -2.85
C ILE A 32 -15.47 -8.97 -2.75
N ALA A 33 -16.10 -8.85 -1.58
CA ALA A 33 -17.47 -9.26 -1.34
C ALA A 33 -18.46 -8.43 -2.20
N ASN A 34 -18.27 -7.11 -2.26
CA ASN A 34 -19.13 -6.23 -3.05
C ASN A 34 -18.96 -6.47 -4.56
N ARG A 35 -17.74 -6.75 -5.02
CA ARG A 35 -17.49 -7.17 -6.41
C ARG A 35 -18.20 -8.48 -6.71
N LYS A 36 -18.05 -9.50 -5.86
CA LYS A 36 -18.72 -10.80 -6.02
C LYS A 36 -20.24 -10.64 -6.04
N ARG A 37 -20.79 -9.81 -5.15
CA ARG A 37 -22.22 -9.48 -5.09
C ARG A 37 -22.74 -8.83 -6.37
N ARG A 38 -21.91 -8.01 -7.04
CA ARG A 38 -22.24 -7.37 -8.32
C ARG A 38 -22.11 -8.29 -9.54
N GLY A 39 -21.62 -9.52 -9.38
CA GLY A 39 -21.49 -10.49 -10.47
C GLY A 39 -20.73 -9.92 -11.68
N ARG A 40 -21.31 -10.03 -12.88
CA ARG A 40 -20.69 -9.54 -14.13
C ARG A 40 -20.41 -8.04 -14.13
N ALA A 41 -21.24 -7.24 -13.45
CA ALA A 41 -21.04 -5.79 -13.32
C ALA A 41 -19.91 -5.42 -12.33
N GLY A 42 -19.40 -6.39 -11.56
CA GLY A 42 -18.30 -6.19 -10.62
C GLY A 42 -16.95 -5.92 -11.30
N GLY A 43 -16.78 -6.32 -12.56
CA GLY A 43 -15.55 -6.13 -13.31
C GLY A 43 -14.43 -7.13 -12.93
N ARG A 44 -13.30 -7.04 -13.65
CA ARG A 44 -12.18 -7.97 -13.53
C ARG A 44 -11.42 -7.81 -12.20
N PRO A 45 -11.12 -8.90 -11.46
CA PRO A 45 -10.27 -8.83 -10.28
C PRO A 45 -8.87 -8.28 -10.61
N PRO A 46 -8.26 -7.46 -9.74
CA PRO A 46 -6.88 -7.05 -9.89
C PRO A 46 -5.94 -8.27 -9.73
N ASN A 47 -4.79 -8.24 -10.40
CA ASN A 47 -3.73 -9.23 -10.22
C ASN A 47 -3.17 -9.12 -8.79
N PHE A 48 -3.73 -9.92 -7.89
CA PHE A 48 -3.28 -10.05 -6.52
C PHE A 48 -2.39 -11.29 -6.40
N ASP A 49 -1.08 -11.07 -6.25
CA ASP A 49 -0.15 -12.14 -5.90
C ASP A 49 -0.02 -12.21 -4.37
N ARG A 50 -0.55 -13.30 -3.81
CA ARG A 50 -0.53 -13.58 -2.37
C ARG A 50 0.90 -13.83 -1.86
N ALA A 51 1.79 -14.39 -2.69
CA ALA A 51 3.19 -14.63 -2.34
C ALA A 51 3.99 -13.33 -2.29
N ALA A 52 3.81 -12.45 -3.27
CA ALA A 52 4.39 -11.10 -3.23
C ALA A 52 3.85 -10.28 -2.05
N TYR A 53 2.56 -10.40 -1.75
CA TYR A 53 1.94 -9.70 -0.62
C TYR A 53 2.45 -10.19 0.75
N ARG A 54 2.86 -11.46 0.89
CA ARG A 54 3.45 -12.00 2.13
C ARG A 54 4.71 -11.25 2.56
N LYS A 55 5.44 -10.66 1.61
CA LYS A 55 6.66 -9.86 1.86
C LYS A 55 6.36 -8.40 2.27
N ARG A 56 5.09 -8.00 2.39
CA ARG A 56 4.68 -6.64 2.80
C ARG A 56 5.30 -6.19 4.12
N ASN A 57 5.39 -7.06 5.12
CA ASN A 57 5.98 -6.75 6.43
C ASN A 57 7.44 -6.26 6.30
N GLN A 58 8.21 -6.78 5.33
CA GLN A 58 9.59 -6.33 5.09
C GLN A 58 9.63 -4.90 4.51
N VAL A 59 8.70 -4.58 3.61
CA VAL A 59 8.56 -3.24 3.02
C VAL A 59 8.12 -2.23 4.07
N GLU A 60 7.14 -2.60 4.91
CA GLU A 60 6.66 -1.78 6.01
C GLU A 60 7.75 -1.52 7.05
N ARG A 61 8.46 -2.56 7.49
CA ARG A 61 9.62 -2.42 8.40
C ARG A 61 10.69 -1.50 7.81
N GLY A 62 10.97 -1.61 6.51
CA GLY A 62 11.92 -0.73 5.82
C GLY A 62 11.47 0.73 5.76
N PHE A 63 10.17 0.99 5.54
CA PHE A 63 9.63 2.35 5.55
C PHE A 63 9.59 2.93 6.96
N ASN A 64 9.21 2.12 7.96
CA ASN A 64 9.17 2.53 9.35
C ASN A 64 10.57 2.84 9.89
N ARG A 65 11.57 2.05 9.52
CA ARG A 65 12.99 2.32 9.82
C ARG A 65 13.44 3.64 9.18
N ARG A 66 13.09 3.90 7.92
CA ARG A 66 13.39 5.20 7.27
C ARG A 66 12.71 6.38 7.96
N LYS A 67 11.45 6.22 8.40
CA LYS A 67 10.76 7.26 9.20
C LYS A 67 11.42 7.47 10.55
N HIS A 68 11.85 6.40 11.21
CA HIS A 68 12.56 6.48 12.49
C HIS A 68 13.87 7.27 12.35
N TRP A 69 14.68 6.96 11.33
CA TRP A 69 15.90 7.72 11.03
C TRP A 69 15.63 9.19 10.66
N ARG A 70 14.56 9.48 9.92
CA ARG A 70 14.12 10.87 9.70
C ARG A 70 13.76 11.58 11.00
N GLY A 71 13.03 10.90 11.90
CA GLY A 71 12.68 11.43 13.20
C GLY A 71 13.91 11.74 14.07
N LEU A 72 14.91 10.86 14.04
CA LEU A 72 16.21 11.07 14.69
C LEU A 72 16.97 12.26 14.07
N ALA A 73 17.02 12.35 12.74
CA ALA A 73 17.69 13.45 12.05
C ALA A 73 17.04 14.82 12.28
N THR A 74 15.73 14.86 12.51
CA THR A 74 15.02 16.11 12.88
C THR A 74 15.08 16.44 14.37
N ARG A 75 15.49 15.49 15.22
CA ARG A 75 15.67 15.72 16.65
C ARG A 75 17.09 16.21 16.87
N PHE A 76 17.36 17.45 16.45
CA PHE A 76 18.55 18.16 16.91
C PHE A 76 18.61 18.08 18.44
N ASP A 77 19.79 17.70 18.90
CA ASP A 77 20.13 17.50 20.29
C ASP A 77 19.85 18.79 21.05
N LYS A 78 19.01 18.70 22.09
CA LYS A 78 18.82 19.80 23.04
C LYS A 78 20.07 19.79 23.94
N LEU A 79 21.22 20.14 23.37
CA LEU A 79 22.48 20.26 24.08
C LEU A 79 22.36 21.46 25.03
N ALA A 80 22.31 21.10 26.31
CA ALA A 80 22.70 21.82 27.52
C ALA A 80 23.00 23.33 27.39
N SER A 81 22.22 24.12 28.13
CA SER A 81 22.77 25.29 28.81
C SER A 81 23.23 24.84 30.19
N HIS A 82 24.51 25.07 30.47
CA HIS A 82 25.20 24.87 31.74
C HIS A 82 24.57 25.66 32.89
#